data_AF-A0A958FCM7-F1
#
_entry.id   AF-A0A958FCM7-F1
#
_cell.length_a   1.000
_cell.length_b   1.000
_cell.length_c   1.000
_cell.angle_alpha   90.00
_cell.angle_beta   90.00
_cell.angle_gamma   90.00
#
_symmetry.space_group_name_H-M   'P 1'
#
loop_
_entity.id
_entity.type
_entity.pdbx_description
1 polymer ?
#
loop_
_entity_poly.entity_id
_entity_poly.type
_entity_poly.pdbx_seq_one_letter_code
_entity_poly.pdbx_strand_id
1 'polypeptide(L)'
;MKKLLLLFFCAGVLTQAAVAQDDAKEPPKYGWVNEMVGNLNFTQTSIDNPLQGGEDSWNTQLDINGKFVNDQKKYNWENTAKLSYGQSKIGDASARKSSDEIRFESVYTHKLGVYVNPYVAGTAQSQIASGYAYTDDSKLEISKFLNPGFFTESLGLGYEPMKNLKTRLGLAFKQTMVTDEVFAARYSTDDVATEKIEKIRSEVGMESVTDFSRKVSENIVYTTKLSLFS
;
A
#
# COMPACT_ATOMS: atom_id res chain seq x y z
N MET A 1 47.82 7.43 26.78
CA MET A 1 48.23 6.02 26.58
C MET A 1 46.95 5.23 26.36
N LYS A 2 46.57 4.99 25.11
CA LYS A 2 46.81 3.75 24.35
C LYS A 2 45.81 2.63 24.72
N LYS A 3 44.93 2.38 23.74
CA LYS A 3 44.26 1.12 23.36
C LYS A 3 42.92 0.81 24.04
N LEU A 4 41.83 1.04 23.30
CA LEU A 4 40.85 -0.03 23.11
C LEU A 4 40.50 -0.10 21.61
N LEU A 5 40.87 -1.23 21.02
CA LEU A 5 40.79 -1.52 19.59
C LEU A 5 39.33 -1.70 19.18
N LEU A 6 38.86 -0.83 18.30
CA LEU A 6 37.73 -1.05 17.39
C LEU A 6 38.26 -1.87 16.21
N LEU A 7 37.78 -3.11 16.05
CA LEU A 7 37.88 -3.91 14.83
C LEU A 7 37.01 -5.16 14.99
N PHE A 8 35.71 -5.03 14.68
CA PHE A 8 34.94 -6.19 14.26
C PHE A 8 34.70 -6.11 12.76
N PHE A 9 35.44 -6.97 12.10
CA PHE A 9 35.46 -7.29 10.69
C PHE A 9 34.16 -8.02 10.34
N CYS A 10 33.25 -7.37 9.62
CA CYS A 10 32.18 -8.04 8.88
C CYS A 10 32.19 -7.54 7.43
N ALA A 11 33.28 -7.80 6.73
CA ALA A 11 33.29 -7.89 5.28
C ALA A 11 32.61 -9.21 4.89
N GLY A 12 31.29 -9.27 5.06
CA GLY A 12 30.44 -10.24 4.40
C GLY A 12 30.09 -9.69 3.02
N VAL A 13 30.99 -9.82 2.06
CA VAL A 13 30.63 -9.70 0.64
C VAL A 13 29.72 -10.89 0.35
N LEU A 14 28.42 -10.71 0.58
CA LEU A 14 27.40 -11.53 -0.05
C LEU A 14 27.52 -11.24 -1.55
N THR A 15 28.22 -12.14 -2.24
CA THR A 15 28.12 -12.29 -3.69
C THR A 15 26.65 -12.51 -4.00
N GLN A 16 25.95 -11.42 -4.32
CA GLN A 16 24.68 -11.51 -5.00
C GLN A 16 25.00 -12.14 -6.35
N ALA A 17 24.56 -13.39 -6.53
CA ALA A 17 24.43 -13.93 -7.86
C ALA A 17 23.57 -12.93 -8.64
N ALA A 18 24.18 -12.26 -9.60
CA ALA A 18 23.47 -11.48 -10.60
C ALA A 18 22.50 -12.46 -11.26
N VAL A 19 21.22 -12.38 -10.87
CA VAL A 19 20.14 -12.96 -11.66
C VAL A 19 20.22 -12.21 -12.97
N ALA A 20 20.55 -12.95 -14.03
CA ALA A 20 20.71 -12.44 -15.38
C ALA A 20 19.59 -11.45 -15.70
N GLN A 21 19.94 -10.22 -16.10
CA GLN A 21 19.03 -9.37 -16.84
C GLN A 21 18.78 -10.10 -18.16
N ASP A 22 17.70 -10.87 -18.19
CA ASP A 22 17.10 -11.33 -19.42
C ASP A 22 16.80 -10.08 -20.27
N ASP A 23 17.24 -10.09 -21.52
CA ASP A 23 16.94 -9.05 -22.51
C ASP A 23 15.46 -8.69 -22.43
N ALA A 24 15.16 -7.40 -22.33
CA ALA A 24 13.80 -6.88 -22.23
C ALA A 24 13.00 -7.23 -23.50
N LYS A 25 12.40 -8.42 -23.52
CA LYS A 25 11.40 -8.81 -24.52
C LYS A 25 10.25 -7.83 -24.41
N GLU A 26 9.90 -7.20 -25.52
CA GLU A 26 8.71 -6.37 -25.57
C GLU A 26 7.51 -7.15 -25.02
N PRO A 27 6.71 -6.56 -24.11
CA PRO A 27 5.60 -7.26 -23.50
C PRO A 27 4.65 -7.75 -24.59
N PRO A 28 4.09 -8.96 -24.44
CA PRO A 28 3.21 -9.54 -25.45
C PRO A 28 2.02 -8.63 -25.71
N LYS A 29 1.60 -8.54 -26.98
CA LYS A 29 0.46 -7.71 -27.41
C LYS A 29 -0.84 -8.06 -26.67
N TYR A 30 -1.01 -9.34 -26.32
CA TYR A 30 -2.09 -9.87 -25.50
C TYR A 30 -1.55 -10.98 -24.60
N GLY A 31 -2.12 -11.12 -23.40
CA GLY A 31 -1.73 -12.11 -22.42
C GLY A 31 -1.45 -11.51 -21.04
N TRP A 32 -0.87 -12.34 -20.19
CA TRP A 32 -0.51 -11.95 -18.83
C TRP A 32 0.84 -11.23 -18.81
N VAL A 33 0.85 -10.04 -18.23
CA VAL A 33 2.06 -9.32 -17.83
C VAL A 33 2.04 -9.28 -16.30
N ASN A 34 3.03 -9.93 -15.70
CA ASN A 34 3.15 -10.05 -14.25
C ASN A 34 4.41 -9.33 -13.81
N GLU A 35 4.27 -8.41 -12.86
CA GLU A 35 5.34 -7.65 -12.25
C GLU A 35 5.25 -7.84 -10.75
N MET A 36 6.37 -8.12 -10.10
CA MET A 36 6.45 -8.18 -8.65
C MET A 36 7.73 -7.49 -8.20
N VAL A 37 7.57 -6.48 -7.35
CA VAL A 37 8.64 -5.66 -6.82
C VAL A 37 8.67 -5.81 -5.31
N GLY A 38 9.75 -6.40 -4.80
CA GLY A 38 10.06 -6.45 -3.38
C GLY A 38 11.10 -5.39 -3.03
N ASN A 39 10.88 -4.65 -1.95
CA ASN A 39 11.80 -3.69 -1.39
C ASN A 39 11.99 -3.97 0.10
N LEU A 40 13.25 -4.02 0.54
CA LEU A 40 13.59 -4.13 1.95
C LEU A 40 14.55 -2.98 2.28
N ASN A 41 14.11 -2.08 3.16
CA ASN A 41 14.88 -0.95 3.63
C ASN A 41 15.27 -1.15 5.09
N PHE A 42 16.54 -0.91 5.40
CA PHE A 42 17.03 -0.74 6.76
C PHE A 42 17.80 0.58 6.83
N THR A 43 17.42 1.44 7.76
CA THR A 43 18.08 2.72 8.01
C THR A 43 18.43 2.82 9.49
N GLN A 44 19.65 3.25 9.81
CA GLN A 44 20.10 3.54 11.17
C GLN A 44 20.74 4.92 11.20
N THR A 45 20.43 5.70 12.24
CA THR A 45 21.01 7.00 12.50
C THR A 45 21.56 7.00 13.92
N SER A 46 22.83 7.38 14.07
CA SER A 46 23.48 7.56 15.36
C SER A 46 24.05 8.98 15.44
N ILE A 47 23.77 9.68 16.54
CA ILE A 47 24.10 11.08 16.74
C ILE A 47 24.97 11.20 18.00
N ASP A 48 26.27 11.48 17.79
CA ASP A 48 27.23 11.62 18.89
C ASP A 48 27.07 12.93 19.69
N ASN A 49 26.36 13.92 19.15
CA ASN A 49 26.15 15.22 19.81
C ASN A 49 24.67 15.67 19.79
N PRO A 50 23.86 15.28 20.79
CA PRO A 50 22.42 15.57 20.84
C PRO A 50 22.08 17.02 21.20
N LEU A 51 23.06 17.94 21.29
CA LEU A 51 22.85 19.35 21.69
C LEU A 51 21.87 20.16 20.81
N GLN A 52 21.47 19.64 19.64
CA GLN A 52 20.46 20.23 18.75
C GLN A 52 19.11 19.48 18.75
N GLY A 53 18.88 18.55 19.68
CA GLY A 53 17.62 17.79 19.80
C GLY A 53 17.49 16.60 18.84
N GLY A 54 18.61 16.10 18.31
CA GLY A 54 18.63 14.87 17.51
C GLY A 54 18.73 13.63 18.38
N GLU A 55 17.96 12.59 18.05
CA GLU A 55 17.97 11.29 18.74
C GLU A 55 18.43 10.16 17.81
N ASP A 56 19.09 9.17 18.37
CA ASP A 56 19.41 7.92 17.67
C ASP A 56 18.13 7.25 17.16
N SER A 57 18.17 6.68 15.97
CA SER A 57 16.98 6.01 15.43
C SER A 57 17.34 4.86 14.52
N TRP A 58 16.39 3.93 14.37
CA TRP A 58 16.43 2.91 13.34
C TRP A 58 15.05 2.73 12.72
N ASN A 59 15.01 2.33 11.46
CA ASN A 59 13.80 2.01 10.72
C ASN A 59 14.05 0.78 9.85
N THR A 60 13.09 -0.13 9.84
CA THR A 60 13.02 -1.24 8.90
C THR A 60 11.69 -1.18 8.16
N GLN A 61 11.70 -1.42 6.86
CA GLN A 61 10.48 -1.46 6.05
C GLN A 61 10.60 -2.51 4.96
N LEU A 62 9.59 -3.38 4.88
CA LEU A 62 9.38 -4.35 3.83
C LEU A 62 8.17 -3.91 3.00
N ASP A 63 8.35 -3.77 1.70
CA ASP A 63 7.27 -3.55 0.74
C ASP A 63 7.29 -4.64 -0.32
N ILE A 64 6.16 -5.27 -0.60
CA ILE A 64 5.96 -6.19 -1.71
C ILE A 64 4.78 -5.66 -2.53
N ASN A 65 5.03 -5.32 -3.79
CA ASN A 65 4.02 -4.85 -4.72
C ASN A 65 3.94 -5.85 -5.88
N GLY A 66 2.76 -6.40 -6.14
CA GLY A 66 2.48 -7.28 -7.26
C GLY A 66 1.46 -6.64 -8.20
N LYS A 67 1.68 -6.76 -9.51
CA LYS A 67 0.77 -6.29 -10.55
C LYS A 67 0.65 -7.37 -11.62
N PHE A 68 -0.58 -7.83 -11.85
CA PHE A 68 -0.90 -8.90 -12.79
C PHE A 68 -1.95 -8.38 -13.76
N VAL A 69 -1.57 -8.17 -15.02
CA VAL A 69 -2.44 -7.61 -16.05
C VAL A 69 -2.67 -8.64 -17.15
N ASN A 70 -3.91 -9.08 -17.33
CA ASN A 70 -4.32 -9.86 -18.49
C ASN A 70 -4.92 -8.93 -19.53
N ASP A 71 -4.14 -8.57 -20.55
CA ASP A 71 -4.64 -7.75 -21.64
C ASP A 71 -5.14 -8.62 -22.79
N GLN A 72 -6.40 -8.42 -23.19
CA GLN A 72 -7.00 -9.10 -24.33
C GLN A 72 -7.65 -8.10 -25.28
N LYS A 73 -8.09 -8.60 -26.45
CA LYS A 73 -8.76 -7.75 -27.45
C LYS A 73 -10.08 -7.16 -26.93
N LYS A 74 -10.85 -7.92 -26.14
CA LYS A 74 -12.19 -7.55 -25.67
C LYS A 74 -12.24 -7.09 -24.21
N TYR A 75 -11.18 -7.29 -23.45
CA TYR A 75 -11.16 -6.93 -22.03
C TYR A 75 -9.73 -6.70 -21.54
N ASN A 76 -9.61 -6.03 -20.40
CA ASN A 76 -8.41 -5.93 -19.60
C ASN A 76 -8.78 -6.33 -18.16
N TRP A 77 -7.99 -7.21 -17.55
CA TRP A 77 -8.16 -7.58 -16.15
C TRP A 77 -6.86 -7.32 -15.38
N GLU A 78 -6.89 -6.32 -14.51
CA GLU A 78 -5.74 -5.83 -13.76
C GLU A 78 -5.93 -6.16 -12.27
N ASN A 79 -5.00 -6.91 -11.71
CA ASN A 79 -4.96 -7.24 -10.28
C ASN A 79 -3.69 -6.64 -9.67
N THR A 80 -3.85 -5.84 -8.62
CA THR A 80 -2.74 -5.21 -7.91
C THR A 80 -2.78 -5.64 -6.44
N ALA A 81 -1.67 -6.16 -5.95
CA ALA A 81 -1.48 -6.52 -4.55
C ALA A 81 -0.36 -5.65 -3.96
N LYS A 82 -0.58 -5.13 -2.75
CA LYS A 82 0.42 -4.39 -1.97
C LYS A 82 0.46 -4.95 -0.57
N LEU A 83 1.66 -5.20 -0.10
CA LEU A 83 1.99 -5.55 1.26
C LEU A 83 3.07 -4.56 1.71
N SER A 84 2.84 -3.83 2.79
CA SER A 84 3.81 -2.93 3.39
C SER A 84 3.83 -3.15 4.89
N TYR A 85 5.01 -3.36 5.45
CA TYR A 85 5.20 -3.50 6.88
C TYR A 85 6.50 -2.85 7.31
N GLY A 86 6.45 -1.97 8.29
CA GLY A 86 7.62 -1.28 8.79
C GLY A 86 7.57 -1.01 10.30
N GLN A 87 8.74 -0.94 10.90
CA GLN A 87 8.94 -0.55 12.29
C GLN A 87 10.05 0.48 12.39
N SER A 88 9.86 1.47 13.26
CA SER A 88 10.89 2.44 13.61
C SER A 88 11.01 2.64 15.11
N LYS A 89 12.20 3.01 15.56
CA LYS A 89 12.48 3.43 16.93
C LYS A 89 13.23 4.76 16.86
N ILE A 90 12.86 5.70 17.72
CA ILE A 90 13.52 6.99 17.88
C ILE A 90 13.85 7.16 19.36
N GLY A 91 15.10 7.46 19.67
CA GLY A 91 15.65 7.60 21.01
C GLY A 91 15.41 6.38 21.89
N ASP A 92 14.97 6.65 23.12
CA ASP A 92 14.64 5.65 24.14
C ASP A 92 13.21 5.12 24.04
N ALA A 93 12.40 5.64 23.11
CA ALA A 93 11.04 5.15 22.93
C ALA A 93 11.02 3.67 22.51
N SER A 94 9.97 2.93 22.88
CA SER A 94 9.77 1.58 22.34
C SER A 94 9.54 1.64 20.84
N ALA A 95 10.04 0.65 20.09
CA ALA A 95 9.79 0.54 18.65
C ALA A 95 8.28 0.61 18.34
N ARG A 96 7.93 1.36 17.30
CA ARG A 96 6.57 1.63 16.83
C ARG A 96 6.41 1.22 15.39
N LYS A 97 5.19 0.84 15.01
CA LYS A 97 4.82 0.52 13.63
C LYS A 97 4.88 1.78 12.76
N SER A 98 5.68 1.76 11.69
CA SER A 98 5.84 2.89 10.76
C SER A 98 5.01 2.73 9.49
N SER A 99 4.79 1.49 9.04
CA SER A 99 3.89 1.14 7.94
C SER A 99 3.20 -0.19 8.24
N ASP A 100 1.93 -0.32 7.86
CA ASP A 100 1.19 -1.58 7.89
C ASP A 100 -0.02 -1.50 6.99
N GLU A 101 0.11 -2.10 5.82
CA GLU A 101 -0.92 -2.09 4.80
C GLU A 101 -0.89 -3.41 4.04
N ILE A 102 -2.04 -4.08 3.98
CA ILE A 102 -2.34 -5.08 2.96
C ILE A 102 -3.46 -4.54 2.09
N ARG A 103 -3.24 -4.50 0.78
CA ARG A 103 -4.23 -4.04 -0.18
C ARG A 103 -4.25 -4.94 -1.40
N PHE A 104 -5.44 -5.30 -1.84
CA PHE A 104 -5.69 -6.01 -3.09
C PHE A 104 -6.75 -5.26 -3.88
N GLU A 105 -6.49 -4.95 -5.14
CA GLU A 105 -7.41 -4.29 -6.06
C GLU A 105 -7.51 -5.14 -7.33
N SER A 106 -8.73 -5.47 -7.75
CA SER A 106 -9.01 -6.16 -9.01
C SER A 106 -9.93 -5.28 -9.85
N VAL A 107 -9.52 -4.93 -11.06
CA VAL A 107 -10.26 -4.10 -12.01
C VAL A 107 -10.46 -4.88 -13.29
N TYR A 108 -11.72 -5.06 -13.69
CA TYR A 108 -12.10 -5.65 -14.97
C TYR A 108 -12.70 -4.57 -15.87
N THR A 109 -12.10 -4.36 -17.04
CA THR A 109 -12.54 -3.37 -18.03
C THR A 109 -12.93 -4.08 -19.32
N HIS A 110 -14.14 -3.83 -19.83
CA HIS A 110 -14.58 -4.37 -21.12
C HIS A 110 -14.31 -3.38 -22.25
N LYS A 111 -13.56 -3.81 -23.27
CA LYS A 111 -13.10 -2.95 -24.36
C LYS A 111 -14.13 -2.89 -25.49
N LEU A 112 -14.73 -1.72 -25.68
CA LEU A 112 -15.71 -1.45 -26.72
C LEU A 112 -15.09 -0.98 -28.06
N GLY A 113 -13.77 -0.79 -28.10
CA GLY A 113 -13.07 -0.23 -29.27
C GLY A 113 -13.17 1.28 -29.38
N VAL A 114 -13.70 1.94 -28.35
CA VAL A 114 -13.69 3.40 -28.15
C VAL A 114 -12.88 3.75 -26.90
N TYR A 115 -12.60 5.04 -26.68
CA TYR A 115 -11.83 5.49 -25.51
C TYR A 115 -12.58 5.32 -24.18
N VAL A 116 -13.91 5.15 -24.22
CA VAL A 116 -14.75 4.98 -23.03
C VAL A 116 -15.17 3.53 -22.90
N ASN A 117 -14.80 2.88 -21.80
CA ASN A 117 -14.96 1.45 -21.60
C ASN A 117 -15.60 1.18 -20.23
N PRO A 118 -16.66 0.37 -20.13
CA PRO A 118 -17.23 0.03 -18.84
C PRO A 118 -16.26 -0.81 -18.00
N TYR A 119 -16.32 -0.61 -16.68
CA TYR A 119 -15.48 -1.33 -15.72
C TYR A 119 -16.27 -1.79 -14.50
N VAL A 120 -15.74 -2.82 -13.85
CA VAL A 120 -16.11 -3.27 -12.50
C VAL A 120 -14.81 -3.44 -11.71
N ALA A 121 -14.78 -2.96 -10.48
CA ALA A 121 -13.63 -3.03 -9.59
C ALA A 121 -14.03 -3.50 -8.20
N GLY A 122 -13.10 -4.19 -7.54
CA GLY A 122 -13.19 -4.57 -6.14
C GLY A 122 -11.85 -4.33 -5.46
N THR A 123 -11.87 -3.65 -4.31
CA THR A 123 -10.68 -3.31 -3.53
C THR A 123 -10.88 -3.78 -2.09
N ALA A 124 -9.97 -4.60 -1.60
CA ALA A 124 -9.87 -4.98 -0.20
C ALA A 124 -8.61 -4.36 0.41
N GLN A 125 -8.74 -3.71 1.55
CA GLN A 125 -7.62 -3.10 2.27
C GLN A 125 -7.74 -3.36 3.77
N SER A 126 -6.62 -3.71 4.41
CA SER A 126 -6.55 -3.81 5.86
C SER A 126 -5.11 -3.63 6.36
N GLN A 127 -4.91 -3.87 7.65
CA GLN A 127 -3.63 -3.91 8.35
C GLN A 127 -3.36 -5.35 8.77
N ILE A 128 -2.10 -5.68 9.07
CA ILE A 128 -1.64 -7.04 9.39
C ILE A 128 -1.35 -7.18 10.87
N ALA A 129 -0.59 -6.25 11.42
CA ALA A 129 -0.14 -6.29 12.80
C ALA A 129 -0.99 -5.39 13.68
N SER A 130 -1.05 -5.75 14.96
CA SER A 130 -1.66 -4.90 15.96
C SER A 130 -1.00 -3.51 15.98
N GLY A 131 -1.78 -2.46 15.70
CA GLY A 131 -1.35 -1.08 15.88
C GLY A 131 -1.66 -0.62 17.30
N TYR A 132 -0.84 0.27 17.86
CA TYR A 132 -1.06 0.84 19.18
C TYR A 132 -0.96 2.37 19.11
N ALA A 133 -1.92 3.06 19.73
CA ALA A 133 -1.76 4.46 20.13
C ALA A 133 -0.97 4.49 21.44
N TYR A 134 0.16 5.18 21.40
CA TYR A 134 1.04 5.35 22.54
C TYR A 134 0.69 6.68 23.20
N THR A 135 0.14 6.62 24.41
CA THR A 135 -0.01 7.77 25.34
C THR A 135 1.01 7.61 26.46
N ASP A 136 1.30 8.68 27.20
CA ASP A 136 2.39 8.71 28.20
C ASP A 136 2.31 7.55 29.23
N ASP A 137 1.10 7.11 29.60
CA ASP A 137 0.88 6.04 30.60
C ASP A 137 0.13 4.80 30.07
N SER A 138 -0.23 4.72 28.78
CA SER A 138 -0.97 3.56 28.26
C SER A 138 -0.72 3.22 26.78
N LYS A 139 -0.76 1.91 26.49
CA LYS A 139 -0.79 1.35 25.13
C LYS A 139 -2.22 0.95 24.81
N LEU A 140 -2.90 1.77 24.01
CA LEU A 140 -4.22 1.44 23.50
C LEU A 140 -4.06 0.75 22.15
N GLU A 141 -4.48 -0.49 22.03
CA GLU A 141 -4.55 -1.14 20.72
C GLU A 141 -5.55 -0.36 19.84
N ILE A 142 -5.17 -0.04 18.60
CA ILE A 142 -5.98 0.75 17.65
C ILE A 142 -6.28 -0.01 16.35
N SER A 143 -5.56 -1.07 16.05
CA SER A 143 -5.84 -1.92 14.89
C SER A 143 -5.34 -3.34 15.12
N LYS A 144 -5.87 -4.30 14.37
CA LYS A 144 -5.42 -5.71 14.26
C LYS A 144 -5.60 -6.18 12.81
N PHE A 145 -5.19 -7.41 12.50
CA PHE A 145 -5.53 -8.04 11.22
C PHE A 145 -7.04 -7.98 10.97
N LEU A 146 -7.44 -7.45 9.80
CA LEU A 146 -8.85 -7.23 9.42
C LEU A 146 -9.65 -6.33 10.37
N ASN A 147 -8.95 -5.47 11.12
CA ASN A 147 -9.58 -4.55 12.04
C ASN A 147 -8.90 -3.16 12.02
N PRO A 148 -9.42 -2.19 11.24
CA PRO A 148 -10.54 -2.30 10.31
C PRO A 148 -10.16 -3.02 9.00
N GLY A 149 -11.15 -3.66 8.38
CA GLY A 149 -11.11 -4.11 6.99
C GLY A 149 -11.99 -3.19 6.13
N PHE A 150 -11.44 -2.67 5.04
CA PHE A 150 -12.16 -1.86 4.06
C PHE A 150 -12.38 -2.68 2.79
N PHE A 151 -13.61 -2.72 2.32
CA PHE A 151 -13.98 -3.37 1.08
C PHE A 151 -14.77 -2.39 0.22
N THR A 152 -14.28 -2.09 -0.97
CA THR A 152 -14.92 -1.16 -1.91
C THR A 152 -15.19 -1.87 -3.21
N GLU A 153 -16.45 -1.92 -3.62
CA GLU A 153 -16.87 -2.37 -4.93
C GLU A 153 -17.27 -1.16 -5.76
N SER A 154 -16.88 -1.08 -7.02
CA SER A 154 -17.32 0.01 -7.89
C SER A 154 -17.55 -0.43 -9.32
N LEU A 155 -18.45 0.25 -10.01
CA LEU A 155 -18.75 0.01 -11.41
C LEU A 155 -19.10 1.31 -12.11
N GLY A 156 -18.71 1.43 -13.37
CA GLY A 156 -18.92 2.66 -14.11
C GLY A 156 -18.20 2.66 -15.45
N LEU A 157 -17.69 3.83 -15.83
CA LEU A 157 -17.02 4.04 -17.10
C LEU A 157 -15.58 4.51 -16.87
N GLY A 158 -14.64 3.86 -17.57
CA GLY A 158 -13.25 4.26 -17.70
C GLY A 158 -13.03 5.02 -19.00
N TYR A 159 -12.21 6.06 -18.95
CA TYR A 159 -11.72 6.83 -20.09
C TYR A 159 -10.21 6.63 -20.21
N GLU A 160 -9.79 6.04 -21.33
CA GLU A 160 -8.40 5.74 -21.65
C GLU A 160 -8.04 6.34 -23.02
N PRO A 161 -7.78 7.66 -23.11
CA PRO A 161 -7.43 8.31 -24.38
C PRO A 161 -6.04 7.92 -24.88
N MET A 162 -5.14 7.56 -23.97
CA MET A 162 -3.73 7.25 -24.22
C MET A 162 -3.26 6.18 -23.23
N LYS A 163 -2.20 5.43 -23.56
CA LYS A 163 -1.65 4.40 -22.67
C LYS A 163 -1.18 4.92 -21.30
N ASN A 164 -0.89 6.23 -21.23
CA ASN A 164 -0.27 6.89 -20.08
C ASN A 164 -1.28 7.54 -19.13
N LEU A 165 -2.58 7.60 -19.50
CA LEU A 165 -3.64 8.22 -18.71
C LEU A 165 -4.85 7.30 -18.70
N LYS A 166 -5.23 6.86 -17.51
CA LYS A 166 -6.46 6.10 -17.26
C LYS A 166 -7.27 6.82 -16.20
N THR A 167 -8.52 7.12 -16.50
CA THR A 167 -9.46 7.67 -15.51
C THR A 167 -10.67 6.76 -15.44
N ARG A 168 -11.18 6.46 -14.26
CA ARG A 168 -12.42 5.72 -14.07
C ARG A 168 -13.33 6.49 -13.12
N LEU A 169 -14.61 6.56 -13.47
CA LEU A 169 -15.66 7.17 -12.66
C LEU A 169 -16.85 6.20 -12.58
N GLY A 170 -17.33 5.95 -11.38
CA GLY A 170 -18.41 5.00 -11.17
C GLY A 170 -19.15 5.18 -9.86
N LEU A 171 -20.23 4.44 -9.73
CA LEU A 171 -20.87 4.23 -8.43
C LEU A 171 -20.02 3.26 -7.63
N ALA A 172 -19.89 3.54 -6.34
CA ALA A 172 -19.10 2.73 -5.43
C ALA A 172 -19.89 2.40 -4.16
N PHE A 173 -19.66 1.21 -3.66
CA PHE A 173 -20.17 0.73 -2.39
C PHE A 173 -18.98 0.36 -1.51
N LYS A 174 -18.80 1.11 -0.43
CA LYS A 174 -17.70 0.94 0.51
C LYS A 174 -18.23 0.39 1.83
N GLN A 175 -17.66 -0.72 2.26
CA GLN A 175 -17.95 -1.35 3.54
C GLN A 175 -16.71 -1.26 4.43
N THR A 176 -16.90 -0.76 5.64
CA THR A 176 -15.88 -0.79 6.70
C THR A 176 -16.34 -1.81 7.73
N MET A 177 -15.55 -2.86 7.89
CA MET A 177 -15.83 -3.96 8.82
C MET A 177 -14.85 -3.91 9.98
N VAL A 178 -15.38 -4.15 11.17
CA VAL A 178 -14.64 -4.17 12.43
C VAL A 178 -14.99 -5.47 13.15
N THR A 179 -13.99 -6.29 13.46
CA THR A 179 -14.21 -7.61 14.09
C THR A 179 -14.36 -7.55 15.61
N ASP A 180 -13.65 -6.63 16.27
CA ASP A 180 -13.61 -6.44 17.73
C ASP A 180 -14.47 -5.24 18.16
N GLU A 181 -15.24 -5.39 19.24
CA GLU A 181 -16.15 -4.35 19.75
C GLU A 181 -15.40 -3.11 20.28
N VAL A 182 -14.15 -3.31 20.74
CA VAL A 182 -13.27 -2.23 21.23
C VAL A 182 -12.94 -1.21 20.14
N PHE A 183 -12.93 -1.62 18.85
CA PHE A 183 -12.62 -0.74 17.72
C PHE A 183 -13.87 -0.19 17.04
N ALA A 184 -15.04 -0.77 17.30
CA ALA A 184 -16.27 -0.41 16.61
C ALA A 184 -16.70 1.02 16.95
N ALA A 185 -16.51 1.49 18.18
CA ALA A 185 -16.78 2.88 18.55
C ALA A 185 -15.88 3.93 17.84
N ARG A 186 -14.77 3.52 17.21
CA ARG A 186 -13.85 4.44 16.49
C ARG A 186 -14.03 4.41 14.98
N TYR A 187 -14.45 3.28 14.41
CA TYR A 187 -14.51 3.07 12.96
C TYR A 187 -15.95 2.86 12.45
N SER A 188 -16.85 2.41 13.32
CA SER A 188 -18.29 2.39 13.07
C SER A 188 -18.88 3.71 13.56
N THR A 189 -19.71 4.32 12.74
CA THR A 189 -20.33 5.65 12.92
C THR A 189 -21.33 5.77 14.06
N ASP A 190 -21.32 4.86 15.03
CA ASP A 190 -22.37 4.86 16.05
C ASP A 190 -21.97 5.69 17.28
N ASP A 191 -22.94 6.50 17.71
CA ASP A 191 -22.89 7.27 18.94
C ASP A 191 -22.77 6.29 20.12
N VAL A 192 -22.07 6.65 21.18
CA VAL A 192 -21.78 5.75 22.32
C VAL A 192 -23.05 5.43 23.16
N ALA A 193 -24.24 5.72 22.61
CA ALA A 193 -25.54 5.74 23.27
C ALA A 193 -26.52 4.65 22.76
N THR A 194 -26.19 3.84 21.77
CA THR A 194 -27.05 2.74 21.26
C THR A 194 -26.62 1.37 21.79
N GLU A 195 -27.60 0.57 22.23
CA GLU A 195 -27.39 -0.75 22.87
C GLU A 195 -26.81 -1.84 21.95
N LYS A 196 -26.59 -1.57 20.65
CA LYS A 196 -26.06 -2.53 19.68
C LYS A 196 -24.95 -1.89 18.84
N ILE A 197 -23.72 -2.24 19.15
CA ILE A 197 -22.53 -1.83 18.40
C ILE A 197 -22.59 -2.43 16.98
N GLU A 198 -22.82 -1.60 15.96
CA GLU A 198 -22.77 -2.05 14.56
C GLU A 198 -21.32 -2.29 14.11
N LYS A 199 -21.01 -3.52 13.70
CA LYS A 199 -19.67 -3.96 13.28
C LYS A 199 -19.35 -3.68 11.80
N ILE A 200 -20.34 -3.16 11.05
CA ILE A 200 -20.25 -2.93 9.61
C ILE A 200 -20.85 -1.56 9.31
N ARG A 201 -20.04 -0.65 8.76
CA ARG A 201 -20.50 0.61 8.19
C ARG A 201 -20.54 0.47 6.67
N SER A 202 -21.67 0.80 6.06
CA SER A 202 -21.84 0.75 4.60
C SER A 202 -22.09 2.15 4.06
N GLU A 203 -21.33 2.54 3.03
CA GLU A 203 -21.38 3.85 2.39
C GLU A 203 -21.59 3.63 0.89
N VAL A 204 -22.65 4.23 0.32
CA VAL A 204 -22.87 4.26 -1.12
C VAL A 204 -22.47 5.64 -1.62
N GLY A 205 -21.68 5.68 -2.69
CA GLY A 205 -21.06 6.90 -3.15
C GLY A 205 -20.64 6.86 -4.61
N MET A 206 -19.87 7.86 -5.01
CA MET A 206 -19.20 7.92 -6.30
C MET A 206 -17.69 7.81 -6.10
N GLU A 207 -17.04 6.97 -6.89
CA GLU A 207 -15.58 6.83 -6.91
C GLU A 207 -15.02 7.36 -8.23
N SER A 208 -13.98 8.18 -8.13
CA SER A 208 -13.15 8.60 -9.25
C SER A 208 -11.69 8.24 -8.99
N VAL A 209 -11.08 7.50 -9.91
CA VAL A 209 -9.65 7.16 -9.86
C VAL A 209 -8.98 7.58 -11.16
N THR A 210 -7.91 8.34 -11.07
CA THR A 210 -7.09 8.75 -12.21
C THR A 210 -5.64 8.33 -11.98
N ASP A 211 -5.13 7.51 -12.90
CA ASP A 211 -3.74 7.07 -12.96
C ASP A 211 -3.05 7.71 -14.16
N PHE A 212 -1.95 8.40 -13.91
CA PHE A 212 -1.08 8.97 -14.93
C PHE A 212 0.35 8.45 -14.75
N SER A 213 0.93 7.86 -15.78
CA SER A 213 2.33 7.41 -15.76
C SER A 213 3.04 7.76 -17.05
N ARG A 214 4.19 8.45 -16.96
CA ARG A 214 4.97 8.90 -18.10
C ARG A 214 6.45 8.67 -17.86
N LYS A 215 7.11 8.00 -18.80
CA LYS A 215 8.57 7.94 -18.86
C LYS A 215 9.10 9.31 -19.30
N VAL A 216 9.85 9.97 -18.43
CA VAL A 216 10.45 11.30 -18.68
C VAL A 216 11.85 11.14 -19.27
N SER A 217 12.61 10.18 -18.75
CA SER A 217 13.93 9.78 -19.26
C SER A 217 14.14 8.27 -19.06
N GLU A 218 15.29 7.72 -19.48
CA GLU A 218 15.57 6.29 -19.32
C GLU A 218 15.46 5.79 -17.89
N ASN A 219 15.85 6.62 -16.92
CA ASN A 219 15.91 6.30 -15.50
C ASN A 219 14.85 7.03 -14.66
N ILE A 220 13.92 7.76 -15.31
CA ILE A 220 12.91 8.56 -14.61
C ILE A 220 11.52 8.24 -15.17
N VAL A 221 10.69 7.67 -14.30
CA VAL A 221 9.26 7.48 -14.53
C VAL A 221 8.51 8.39 -13.56
N TYR A 222 7.65 9.24 -14.11
CA TYR A 222 6.73 10.06 -13.34
C TYR A 222 5.39 9.34 -13.24
N THR A 223 4.94 9.08 -12.01
CA THR A 223 3.67 8.40 -11.75
C THR A 223 2.84 9.20 -10.75
N THR A 224 1.57 9.37 -11.06
CA THR A 224 0.58 10.05 -10.24
C THR A 224 -0.69 9.19 -10.17
N LYS A 225 -1.22 8.99 -8.97
CA LYS A 225 -2.52 8.36 -8.73
C LYS A 225 -3.36 9.30 -7.88
N LEU A 226 -4.55 9.67 -8.36
CA LEU A 226 -5.56 10.41 -7.63
C LEU A 226 -6.77 9.50 -7.41
N SER A 227 -7.21 9.35 -6.17
CA SER A 227 -8.40 8.58 -5.80
C SER A 227 -9.31 9.45 -4.94
N LEU A 228 -10.57 9.57 -5.36
CA LEU A 228 -11.61 10.36 -4.71
C LEU A 228 -12.83 9.46 -4.47
N PHE A 229 -13.43 9.58 -3.29
CA PHE A 229 -14.68 8.93 -2.92
C PHE A 229 -15.56 9.97 -2.21
N SER A 230 -16.85 10.02 -2.56
CA SER A 230 -17.86 10.87 -1.92
C SER A 230 -19.16 10.13 -1.75
#